data_AF-B6W9A1-F1
#
_entry.id   AF-B6W9A1-F1
#
_cell.length_a   1.000
_cell.length_b   1.000
_cell.length_c   1.000
_cell.angle_alpha   90.00
_cell.angle_beta   90.00
_cell.angle_gamma   90.00
#
_symmetry.space_group_name_H-M   'P 1'
#
loop_
_entity.id
_entity.type
_entity.pdbx_description
1 polymer ?
#
loop_
_entity_poly.entity_id
_entity_poly.type
_entity_poly.pdbx_seq_one_letter_code
_entity_poly.pdbx_strand_id
1 'polypeptide(L)' 'MTEKVENLSLINLKYQLKNYTLENDMHIGVSNEPIGKEFKIEFDKGMVLVIYENKNTYK' A
#
# COMPACT_ATOMS: atom_id res chain seq x y z
N MET A 1 6.87 6.90 -17.16
CA MET A 1 6.00 6.41 -16.07
C MET A 1 6.48 5.02 -15.69
N THR A 2 6.56 4.69 -14.40
CA THR A 2 6.91 3.32 -13.95
C THR A 2 5.77 2.36 -14.27
N GLU A 3 6.05 1.27 -15.00
CA GLU A 3 5.04 0.32 -15.49
C GLU A 3 4.58 -0.70 -14.43
N LYS A 4 5.39 -0.90 -13.39
CA LYS A 4 5.13 -1.82 -12.29
C LYS A 4 5.85 -1.41 -11.00
N VAL A 5 5.37 -1.97 -9.89
CA VAL A 5 6.03 -1.95 -8.57
C VAL A 5 6.44 -3.37 -8.22
N GLU A 6 7.74 -3.58 -7.99
CA GLU A 6 8.30 -4.91 -7.72
C GLU A 6 8.50 -5.14 -6.22
N ASN A 7 8.22 -6.37 -5.78
CA ASN A 7 8.40 -6.83 -4.40
C ASN A 7 7.65 -6.01 -3.34
N LEU A 8 6.44 -5.54 -3.66
CA LEU A 8 5.58 -4.81 -2.74
C LEU A 8 5.16 -5.71 -1.56
N SER A 9 5.44 -5.23 -0.35
CA SER A 9 4.97 -5.82 0.89
C SER A 9 4.17 -4.81 1.72
N LEU A 10 3.01 -5.25 2.22
CA LEU A 10 2.12 -4.49 3.10
C LEU A 10 2.09 -5.21 4.45
N ILE A 11 2.69 -4.62 5.46
CA ILE A 11 2.92 -5.24 6.78
C ILE A 11 2.07 -4.52 7.83
N ASN A 12 1.42 -5.28 8.71
CA ASN A 12 0.51 -4.77 9.75
C ASN A 12 -0.63 -3.88 9.20
N LEU A 13 -1.09 -4.19 7.99
CA LEU A 13 -2.33 -3.70 7.41
C LEU A 13 -3.33 -4.87 7.34
N LYS A 14 -4.63 -4.57 7.27
CA LYS A 14 -5.72 -5.56 7.23
C LYS A 14 -5.54 -6.54 6.07
N TYR A 15 -5.18 -6.02 4.90
CA TYR A 15 -4.80 -6.81 3.73
C TYR A 15 -3.29 -6.78 3.59
N GLN A 16 -2.63 -7.87 3.96
CA GLN A 16 -1.18 -7.99 3.83
C GLN A 16 -0.79 -8.49 2.44
N LEU A 17 0.33 -7.99 1.95
CA LEU A 17 1.01 -8.46 0.76
C LEU A 17 2.44 -8.81 1.13
N LYS A 18 2.99 -9.82 0.47
CA LYS A 18 4.38 -10.24 0.66
C LYS A 18 5.02 -10.46 -0.70
N ASN A 19 5.99 -9.61 -1.04
CA ASN A 19 6.75 -9.64 -2.30
C ASN A 19 5.86 -9.72 -3.55
N TYR A 20 4.79 -8.94 -3.57
CA TYR A 20 3.85 -8.91 -4.68
C TYR A 20 4.34 -7.97 -5.78
N THR A 21 4.15 -8.34 -7.05
CA THR A 21 4.43 -7.44 -8.18
C THR A 21 3.13 -6.81 -8.66
N LEU A 22 3.04 -5.49 -8.52
CA LEU A 22 1.89 -4.69 -8.94
C LEU A 22 2.12 -4.18 -10.36
N GLU A 23 1.26 -4.51 -11.32
CA GLU A 23 1.31 -3.94 -12.67
C GLU A 23 0.36 -2.72 -12.76
N ASN A 24 0.68 -1.74 -13.61
CA ASN A 24 -0.08 -0.47 -13.68
C ASN A 24 -1.53 -0.63 -14.13
N ASP A 25 -1.85 -1.67 -14.88
CA ASP A 25 -3.21 -1.99 -15.32
C ASP A 25 -4.03 -2.68 -14.22
N MET A 26 -3.38 -3.10 -13.13
CA MET A 26 -4.07 -3.55 -11.93
C MET A 26 -4.63 -2.33 -11.21
N HIS A 27 -5.95 -2.17 -11.25
CA HIS A 27 -6.72 -1.24 -10.42
C HIS A 27 -6.73 -1.66 -8.94
N ILE A 28 -5.57 -2.05 -8.41
CA ILE A 28 -5.34 -2.38 -7.00
C ILE A 28 -5.20 -1.04 -6.26
N GLY A 29 -6.27 -0.24 -6.31
CA GLY A 29 -6.56 0.75 -5.29
C GLY A 29 -6.99 0.00 -4.04
N VAL A 30 -6.04 -0.58 -3.31
CA VAL A 30 -6.37 -1.33 -2.08
C VAL A 30 -6.76 -0.32 -1.02
N SER A 31 -8.07 -0.16 -0.81
CA SER A 31 -8.56 0.38 0.45
C SER A 31 -8.09 -0.56 1.56
N ASN A 32 -7.14 -0.09 2.37
CA ASN A 32 -6.51 -0.88 3.43
C ASN A 32 -6.59 -0.12 4.75
N GLU A 33 -6.52 -0.87 5.85
CA GLU A 33 -6.72 -0.31 7.19
C GLU A 33 -5.57 -0.76 8.11
N PRO A 34 -4.94 0.16 8.86
CA PRO A 34 -4.02 -0.22 9.94
C PRO A 34 -4.73 -1.04 11.01
N ILE A 35 -4.09 -2.10 11.49
CA ILE A 35 -4.66 -3.01 12.51
C ILE A 35 -4.29 -2.60 13.95
N GLY A 36 -4.03 -1.31 14.18
CA GLY A 36 -3.61 -0.80 15.49
C GLY A 36 -2.15 -1.11 15.87
N LYS A 37 -1.33 -1.51 14.91
CA LYS A 37 0.13 -1.66 15.03
C LYS A 37 0.82 -0.70 14.08
N GLU A 38 2.09 -0.41 14.34
CA GLU A 38 2.95 0.29 13.37
C GLU A 38 2.97 -0.51 12.06
N PHE A 39 2.58 0.14 10.97
CA PHE A 39 2.51 -0.48 9.65
C PHE A 39 3.68 -0.06 8.78
N LYS A 40 4.01 -0.92 7.80
CA LYS A 40 5.11 -0.70 6.89
C LYS A 40 4.69 -1.05 5.46
N ILE A 41 5.16 -0.24 4.53
CA ILE A 41 5.04 -0.47 3.08
C ILE A 41 6.46 -0.51 2.54
N GLU A 42 6.84 -1.61 1.91
CA GLU A 42 8.18 -1.82 1.34
C GLU A 42 8.05 -2.27 -0.11
N PHE A 43 8.96 -1.80 -0.97
CA PHE A 43 9.07 -2.23 -2.36
C PHE A 43 10.48 -1.91 -2.88
N ASP A 44 10.93 -2.63 -3.90
CA ASP A 44 12.31 -2.51 -4.40
C ASP A 44 12.41 -1.48 -5.53
N LYS A 45 11.42 -1.46 -6.43
CA LYS A 45 11.45 -0.62 -7.63
C LYS A 45 10.05 -0.20 -8.03
N GLY A 46 9.89 1.06 -8.44
CA GLY A 46 8.60 1.61 -8.87
C GLY A 46 8.24 2.90 -8.13
N MET A 47 6.97 3.27 -8.18
CA MET A 47 6.41 4.38 -7.42
C MET A 47 5.05 3.95 -6.84
N VAL A 48 4.80 4.29 -5.57
CA VAL A 48 3.54 4.04 -4.89
C VAL A 48 2.97 5.38 -4.39
N LEU A 49 1.73 5.68 -4.73
CA LEU A 49 0.99 6.81 -4.15
C LEU A 49 0.19 6.31 -2.95
N VAL A 50 0.49 6.85 -1.77
CA VAL A 50 -0.24 6.52 -0.54
C VAL A 50 -1.16 7.68 -0.18
N ILE A 51 -2.47 7.39 -0.14
CA ILE A 51 -3.48 8.32 0.37
C ILE A 51 -3.89 7.83 1.74
N TYR A 52 -3.59 8.61 2.78
CA TYR A 52 -3.94 8.30 4.15
C TYR A 52 -4.82 9.41 4.73
N GLU A 53 -6.08 9.09 4.97
CA GLU A 53 -7.06 10.02 5.53
C GLU A 53 -7.11 9.91 7.06
N ASN A 54 -6.94 11.04 7.76
CA ASN A 54 -7.22 11.12 9.19
C ASN A 54 -8.70 11.49 9.41
N LYS A 55 -9.53 10.47 9.69
CA LYS A 55 -10.97 10.63 9.92
C LYS A 55 -11.34 11.35 11.23
N ASN A 56 -10.37 11.63 12.11
CA ASN A 56 -10.63 12.33 13.39
C ASN A 56 -10.44 13.85 13.29
N THR A 57 -10.07 14.40 12.13
CA THR A 57 -9.70 15.82 11.98
C THR A 57 -10.89 16.78 11.92
N TYR A 58 -12.13 16.26 11.83
CA TYR A 58 -13.36 17.06 11.72
C TYR A 58 -14.38 16.77 12.85
N LYS A 59 -13.90 16.43 14.05
CA LYS A 59 -14.75 16.28 15.24
C LYS A 59 -14.78 17.56 16.07
#